data_AF-A0A925VQ45-F1
#
_entry.id   AF-A0A925VQ45-F1
#
_cell.length_a   1.000
_cell.length_b   1.000
_cell.length_c   1.000
_cell.angle_alpha   90.00
_cell.angle_beta   90.00
_cell.angle_gamma   90.00
#
_symmetry.space_group_name_H-M   'P 1'
#
loop_
_entity.id
_entity.type
_entity.pdbx_description
1 polymer ?
#
loop_
_entity_poly.entity_id
_entity_poly.type
_entity_poly.pdbx_seq_one_letter_code
_entity_poly.pdbx_strand_id
1 'polypeptide(L)'
;MDAYSYIANAHGEYIDQLYQAYQNDPESVEFGWRKFFEGFDFSQQYAEGIPQTGGEGALTRPAATNETSPVRSVDTVAADKETQVRNLIHAYRSRGHLVARTNPVRERKDRKARLSLTDFGLSETDLDTPFKNGEVLGLGADTKLRDIVAALEKIYTHTIGFEYMYIRDPRVLDWFREKVEKDSLSFNPGSEYKKRILSKLNEAVVFENFLHTKFLGQKRFSLEGGETTIPALDAIIRRGAELGVEEVVLGMAHRGRLNVLANIMGKTYEQIFSEFEGTAVPDLTMGDGDVKYHMGYSSQVEAAGRTVNLKLAPNPSHLEAVNPVVEGFVRAKLDHGYGNDYDKMLPILIHGDAALAGQGIGFEVTQMSQLEGYKTGGTIHFVINNQVGFTTDFEDARSSIYSTDLAKIIDAPVLHVNGDDYHKILPILIHGDAALAGQGIGYELTQMSLLEGY
;
A
#
# COMPACT_ATOMS: atom_id res chain seq x y z
N MET A 1 -34.69 6.97 26.74
CA MET A 1 -35.48 5.72 26.58
C MET A 1 -35.74 5.58 25.10
N ASP A 2 -35.46 4.41 24.54
CA ASP A 2 -35.65 4.16 23.12
C ASP A 2 -37.13 4.29 22.75
N ALA A 3 -37.45 5.13 21.77
CA ALA A 3 -38.83 5.53 21.44
C ALA A 3 -39.68 4.34 20.95
N TYR A 4 -39.03 3.23 20.58
CA TYR A 4 -39.64 2.03 20.01
C TYR A 4 -39.49 0.79 20.90
N SER A 5 -39.19 0.97 22.19
CA SER A 5 -39.00 -0.12 23.16
C SER A 5 -40.15 -1.13 23.22
N TYR A 6 -41.38 -0.74 22.88
CA TYR A 6 -42.56 -1.62 22.89
C TYR A 6 -42.65 -2.54 21.67
N ILE A 7 -41.91 -2.23 20.59
CA ILE A 7 -41.76 -3.08 19.40
C ILE A 7 -40.45 -3.87 19.48
N ALA A 8 -39.35 -3.21 19.87
CA ALA A 8 -38.01 -3.80 19.86
C ALA A 8 -37.84 -4.99 20.83
N ASN A 9 -38.65 -5.05 21.91
CA ASN A 9 -38.59 -6.12 22.92
C ASN A 9 -39.78 -7.08 22.89
N ALA A 10 -40.70 -6.94 21.94
CA ALA A 10 -41.86 -7.83 21.83
C ALA A 10 -41.51 -9.08 21.01
N HIS A 11 -41.91 -10.27 21.50
CA HIS A 11 -41.77 -11.51 20.75
C HIS A 11 -42.59 -11.44 19.46
N GLY A 12 -41.98 -11.75 18.30
CA GLY A 12 -42.62 -11.62 16.99
C GLY A 12 -43.95 -12.37 16.86
N GLU A 13 -44.09 -13.53 17.51
CA GLU A 13 -45.35 -14.30 17.54
C GLU A 13 -46.50 -13.55 18.23
N TYR A 14 -46.21 -12.71 19.22
CA TYR A 14 -47.22 -11.91 19.91
C TYR A 14 -47.72 -10.76 19.04
N ILE A 15 -46.83 -10.13 18.28
CA ILE A 15 -47.20 -9.11 17.29
C ILE A 15 -48.05 -9.74 16.18
N ASP A 16 -47.68 -10.93 15.71
CA ASP A 16 -48.43 -11.68 14.70
C ASP A 16 -49.87 -12.00 15.18
N GLN A 17 -50.04 -12.40 16.44
CA GLN A 17 -51.37 -12.64 17.04
C GLN A 17 -52.18 -11.35 17.19
N LEU A 18 -51.57 -10.25 17.62
CA LEU A 18 -52.23 -8.95 17.72
C LEU A 18 -52.70 -8.46 16.35
N TYR A 19 -51.89 -8.67 15.30
CA TYR A 19 -52.27 -8.31 13.95
C TYR A 19 -53.43 -9.17 13.43
N GLN A 20 -53.45 -10.47 13.72
CA GLN A 20 -54.60 -11.33 13.40
C GLN A 20 -55.88 -10.91 14.12
N ALA A 21 -55.78 -10.50 15.40
CA ALA A 21 -56.91 -9.95 16.14
C ALA A 21 -57.42 -8.64 15.49
N TYR A 22 -56.52 -7.74 15.12
CA TYR A 22 -56.84 -6.50 14.40
C TYR A 22 -57.53 -6.74 13.05
N GLN A 23 -57.09 -7.72 12.26
CA GLN A 23 -57.71 -8.06 10.97
C GLN A 23 -59.13 -8.62 11.12
N ASN A 24 -59.42 -9.30 12.24
CA ASN A 24 -60.76 -9.82 12.52
C ASN A 24 -61.70 -8.75 13.10
N ASP A 25 -61.20 -7.93 14.03
CA ASP A 25 -61.91 -6.81 14.62
C ASP A 25 -60.91 -5.72 15.04
N PRO A 26 -60.86 -4.57 14.34
CA PRO A 26 -59.94 -3.50 14.69
C PRO A 26 -60.12 -2.98 16.11
N GLU A 27 -61.33 -3.00 16.67
CA GLU A 27 -61.58 -2.51 18.04
C GLU A 27 -61.09 -3.47 19.14
N SER A 28 -60.75 -4.71 18.77
CA SER A 28 -60.25 -5.73 19.69
C SER A 28 -58.81 -5.48 20.18
N VAL A 29 -58.08 -4.56 19.53
CA VAL A 29 -56.72 -4.19 19.92
C VAL A 29 -56.65 -2.75 20.44
N GLU A 30 -55.67 -2.50 21.31
CA GLU A 30 -55.44 -1.17 21.88
C GLU A 30 -55.24 -0.10 20.80
N PHE A 31 -55.69 1.13 21.06
CA PHE A 31 -55.63 2.25 20.12
C PHE A 31 -54.24 2.47 19.50
N GLY A 32 -53.17 2.33 20.29
CA GLY A 32 -51.80 2.45 19.78
C GLY A 32 -51.46 1.39 18.71
N TRP A 33 -51.85 0.14 18.94
CA TRP A 33 -51.66 -0.96 17.99
C TRP A 33 -52.56 -0.84 16.77
N ARG A 34 -53.79 -0.33 16.92
CA ARG A 34 -54.65 0.01 15.78
C ARG A 34 -53.97 1.00 14.84
N LYS A 35 -53.43 2.10 15.37
CA LYS A 35 -52.76 3.12 14.56
C LYS A 35 -51.46 2.62 13.93
N PHE A 36 -50.76 1.74 14.63
CA PHE A 36 -49.60 1.05 14.07
C PHE A 36 -49.98 0.15 12.89
N PHE A 37 -50.99 -0.71 13.03
CA PHE A 37 -51.43 -1.62 11.97
C PHE A 37 -52.13 -0.89 10.81
N GLU A 38 -52.85 0.21 11.06
CA GLU A 38 -53.39 1.09 10.03
C GLU A 38 -52.26 1.67 9.15
N GLY A 39 -51.15 2.11 9.76
CA GLY A 39 -49.96 2.58 9.05
C GLY A 39 -49.21 1.45 8.32
N PHE A 40 -49.14 0.26 8.91
CA PHE A 40 -48.57 -0.93 8.29
C PHE A 40 -49.34 -1.35 7.04
N ASP A 41 -50.67 -1.46 7.12
CA ASP A 41 -51.55 -1.80 6.00
C ASP A 41 -51.50 -0.74 4.90
N PHE A 42 -51.47 0.54 5.30
CA PHE A 42 -51.27 1.66 4.37
C PHE A 42 -49.94 1.54 3.63
N SER A 43 -48.84 1.22 4.34
CA SER A 43 -47.53 1.04 3.70
C SER A 43 -47.52 -0.15 2.72
N GLN A 44 -48.17 -1.26 3.06
CA GLN A 44 -48.25 -2.46 2.20
C GLN A 44 -49.08 -2.19 0.94
N GLN A 45 -50.19 -1.45 1.07
CA GLN A 45 -51.07 -1.12 -0.06
C GLN A 45 -50.48 -0.06 -1.01
N TYR A 46 -49.60 0.83 -0.52
CA TYR A 46 -49.04 1.93 -1.30
C TYR A 46 -47.54 1.78 -1.63
N ALA A 47 -46.88 0.70 -1.20
CA ALA A 47 -45.47 0.43 -1.51
C ALA A 47 -45.20 0.07 -3.00
N GLU A 48 -46.23 -0.25 -3.81
CA GLU A 48 -46.06 -0.55 -5.24
C GLU A 48 -45.86 0.70 -6.13
N GLY A 49 -45.81 1.93 -5.58
CA GLY A 49 -45.83 3.15 -6.40
C GLY A 49 -44.99 4.37 -5.98
N ILE A 50 -44.11 4.29 -4.98
CA ILE A 50 -43.33 5.47 -4.51
C ILE A 50 -41.82 5.19 -4.49
N PRO A 51 -40.96 6.06 -5.06
CA PRO A 51 -39.50 5.92 -4.97
C PRO A 51 -39.03 6.04 -3.52
N GLN A 52 -38.31 5.04 -3.03
CA GLN A 52 -37.71 5.06 -1.69
C GLN A 52 -36.69 6.21 -1.57
N THR A 53 -36.99 7.17 -0.70
CA THR A 53 -36.00 8.11 -0.15
C THR A 53 -35.70 7.72 1.30
N GLY A 54 -34.40 7.74 1.61
CA GLY A 54 -33.71 7.25 2.81
C GLY A 54 -34.46 7.13 4.14
N GLY A 55 -34.33 5.96 4.75
CA GLY A 55 -34.58 5.70 6.18
C GLY A 55 -34.08 4.30 6.55
N GLU A 56 -33.01 4.24 7.35
CA GLU A 56 -32.46 3.00 7.91
C GLU A 56 -33.48 2.30 8.81
N GLY A 57 -33.74 1.01 8.56
CA GLY A 57 -34.64 0.20 9.39
C GLY A 57 -35.16 -1.05 8.70
N ALA A 58 -34.29 -1.88 8.12
CA ALA A 58 -34.69 -3.17 7.56
C ALA A 58 -34.80 -4.22 8.68
N LEU A 59 -36.02 -4.72 8.93
CA LEU A 59 -36.24 -6.03 9.55
C LEU A 59 -36.81 -6.96 8.48
N THR A 60 -35.92 -7.73 7.85
CA THR A 60 -36.26 -8.87 7.02
C THR A 60 -36.74 -10.03 7.91
N ARG A 61 -37.93 -10.58 7.65
CA ARG A 61 -38.29 -11.94 8.09
C ARG A 61 -38.59 -12.82 6.86
N PRO A 62 -38.09 -14.07 6.84
CA PRO A 62 -38.37 -15.03 5.78
C PRO A 62 -39.63 -15.83 6.12
N ALA A 63 -40.53 -16.00 5.16
CA ALA A 63 -41.50 -17.10 5.19
C ALA A 63 -41.91 -17.48 3.77
N ALA A 64 -41.67 -18.75 3.47
CA ALA A 64 -41.98 -19.42 2.21
C ALA A 64 -43.47 -19.76 2.14
N THR A 65 -44.07 -19.50 0.98
CA THR A 65 -45.15 -20.34 0.41
C THR A 65 -45.00 -20.38 -1.10
N ASN A 66 -45.13 -21.58 -1.65
CA ASN A 66 -44.87 -21.95 -3.03
C ASN A 66 -45.79 -21.26 -4.05
N GLU A 67 -45.28 -21.28 -5.28
CA GLU A 67 -45.99 -21.11 -6.55
C GLU A 67 -46.34 -19.69 -6.97
N THR A 68 -45.29 -18.99 -7.41
CA THR A 68 -45.26 -18.29 -8.69
C THR A 68 -43.81 -17.88 -8.91
N SER A 69 -43.20 -18.28 -10.02
CA SER A 69 -41.90 -17.75 -10.42
C SER A 69 -42.01 -16.22 -10.40
N PRO A 70 -41.28 -15.49 -9.54
CA PRO A 70 -41.28 -14.05 -9.66
C PRO A 70 -40.49 -13.77 -10.92
N VAL A 71 -41.18 -13.30 -11.95
CA VAL A 71 -40.54 -12.60 -13.05
C VAL A 71 -39.90 -11.37 -12.40
N ARG A 72 -38.65 -11.52 -11.94
CA ARG A 72 -37.85 -10.39 -11.49
C ARG A 72 -37.83 -9.42 -12.67
N SER A 73 -38.37 -8.23 -12.48
CA SER A 73 -38.33 -7.19 -13.49
C SER A 73 -36.87 -7.00 -13.93
N VAL A 74 -36.64 -6.81 -15.23
CA VAL A 74 -35.29 -6.67 -15.81
C VAL A 74 -34.46 -5.61 -15.05
N ASP A 75 -35.13 -4.57 -14.54
CA ASP A 75 -34.53 -3.51 -13.73
C ASP A 75 -33.99 -3.99 -12.38
N THR A 76 -34.68 -4.93 -11.69
CA THR A 76 -34.17 -5.50 -10.42
C THR A 76 -32.97 -6.42 -10.64
N VAL A 77 -32.98 -7.22 -11.72
CA VAL A 77 -31.83 -8.09 -12.08
C VAL A 77 -30.61 -7.25 -12.49
N ALA A 78 -30.82 -6.17 -13.24
CA ALA A 78 -29.76 -5.24 -13.60
C ALA A 78 -29.17 -4.53 -12.37
N ALA A 79 -30.02 -4.07 -11.45
CA ALA A 79 -29.58 -3.45 -10.19
C ALA A 79 -28.82 -4.42 -9.27
N ASP A 80 -29.25 -5.69 -9.22
CA ASP A 80 -28.54 -6.76 -8.49
C ASP A 80 -27.14 -6.97 -9.07
N LYS A 81 -27.00 -7.10 -10.40
CA LYS A 81 -25.70 -7.29 -11.05
C LYS A 81 -24.78 -6.08 -10.92
N GLU A 82 -25.32 -4.87 -10.97
CA GLU A 82 -24.56 -3.64 -10.70
C GLU A 82 -23.96 -3.67 -9.27
N THR A 83 -24.72 -4.14 -8.28
CA THR A 83 -24.19 -4.34 -6.93
C THR A 83 -23.08 -5.39 -6.90
N GLN A 84 -23.19 -6.47 -7.67
CA GLN A 84 -22.13 -7.48 -7.74
C GLN A 84 -20.85 -6.98 -8.41
N VAL A 85 -20.96 -6.15 -9.45
CA VAL A 85 -19.79 -5.51 -10.08
C VAL A 85 -19.10 -4.57 -9.10
N ARG A 86 -19.86 -3.81 -8.31
CA ARG A 86 -19.28 -3.00 -7.22
C ARG A 86 -18.55 -3.85 -6.17
N ASN A 87 -19.12 -4.99 -5.78
CA ASN A 87 -18.50 -5.92 -4.84
C ASN A 87 -17.20 -6.53 -5.40
N LEU A 88 -17.18 -6.84 -6.70
CA LEU A 88 -16.00 -7.30 -7.42
C LEU A 88 -14.89 -6.24 -7.40
N ILE A 89 -15.20 -4.98 -7.73
CA ILE A 89 -14.24 -3.86 -7.66
C ILE A 89 -13.66 -3.74 -6.25
N HIS A 90 -14.51 -3.74 -5.22
CA HIS A 90 -14.06 -3.67 -3.83
C HIS A 90 -13.16 -4.87 -3.45
N ALA A 91 -13.45 -6.06 -3.96
CA ALA A 91 -12.62 -7.23 -3.73
C ALA A 91 -11.22 -7.11 -4.36
N TYR A 92 -11.11 -6.60 -5.58
CA TYR A 92 -9.82 -6.33 -6.21
C TYR A 92 -9.02 -5.25 -5.46
N ARG A 93 -9.68 -4.17 -5.02
CA ARG A 93 -9.05 -3.12 -4.19
C ARG A 93 -8.50 -3.68 -2.88
N SER A 94 -9.23 -4.60 -2.24
CA SER A 94 -8.87 -5.14 -0.93
C SER A 94 -7.95 -6.36 -0.95
N ARG A 95 -7.99 -7.18 -2.01
CA ARG A 95 -7.30 -8.48 -2.05
C ARG A 95 -6.54 -8.76 -3.34
N GLY A 96 -6.54 -7.85 -4.32
CA GLY A 96 -5.81 -8.01 -5.59
C GLY A 96 -4.31 -8.24 -5.39
N HIS A 97 -3.72 -7.59 -4.38
CA HIS A 97 -2.33 -7.79 -3.99
C HIS A 97 -1.95 -9.24 -3.62
N LEU A 98 -2.92 -10.09 -3.25
CA LEU A 98 -2.68 -11.50 -2.95
C LEU A 98 -2.38 -12.34 -4.20
N VAL A 99 -2.85 -11.89 -5.37
CA VAL A 99 -2.65 -12.57 -6.66
C VAL A 99 -1.77 -11.76 -7.62
N ALA A 100 -1.27 -10.61 -7.18
CA ALA A 100 -0.38 -9.79 -7.99
C ALA A 100 0.93 -10.53 -8.33
N ARG A 101 1.41 -10.33 -9.56
CA ARG A 101 2.64 -10.89 -10.12
C ARG A 101 3.87 -10.14 -9.64
N THR A 102 4.02 -10.02 -8.32
CA THR A 102 5.12 -9.29 -7.69
C THR A 102 6.37 -10.16 -7.51
N ASN A 103 6.23 -11.48 -7.47
CA ASN A 103 7.37 -12.37 -7.20
C ASN A 103 8.08 -12.72 -8.52
N PRO A 104 9.38 -12.35 -8.69
CA PRO A 104 10.14 -12.67 -9.90
C PRO A 104 10.59 -14.13 -9.97
N VAL A 105 10.61 -14.83 -8.84
CA VAL A 105 11.26 -16.14 -8.69
C VAL A 105 10.30 -17.31 -8.89
N ARG A 106 9.11 -17.18 -8.29
CA ARG A 106 8.12 -18.27 -8.21
C ARG A 106 6.71 -17.72 -8.14
N GLU A 107 5.73 -18.56 -8.46
CA GLU A 107 4.34 -18.25 -8.17
C GLU A 107 4.13 -18.08 -6.67
N ARG A 108 3.27 -17.12 -6.30
CA ARG A 108 2.92 -16.89 -4.90
C ARG A 108 2.09 -18.06 -4.36
N LYS A 109 2.22 -18.32 -3.06
CA LYS A 109 1.31 -19.23 -2.35
C LYS A 109 -0.13 -18.75 -2.51
N ASP A 110 -1.01 -19.61 -3.00
CA ASP A 110 -2.43 -19.27 -3.14
C ASP A 110 -3.04 -19.01 -1.75
N ARG A 111 -3.46 -17.76 -1.53
CA ARG A 111 -4.15 -17.31 -0.31
C ARG A 111 -5.66 -17.24 -0.47
N LYS A 112 -6.20 -17.79 -1.57
CA LYS A 112 -7.63 -17.84 -1.91
C LYS A 112 -8.24 -16.44 -1.88
N ALA A 113 -7.74 -15.56 -2.76
CA ALA A 113 -8.19 -14.17 -2.82
C ALA A 113 -9.68 -14.00 -3.18
N ARG A 114 -10.30 -15.01 -3.81
CA ARG A 114 -11.71 -15.02 -4.22
C ARG A 114 -12.07 -13.78 -5.07
N LEU A 115 -11.49 -13.73 -6.26
CA LEU A 115 -11.63 -12.65 -7.24
C LEU A 115 -12.31 -13.12 -8.54
N SER A 116 -12.75 -14.38 -8.59
CA SER A 116 -13.43 -14.91 -9.78
C SER A 116 -14.83 -14.31 -9.91
N LEU A 117 -15.37 -14.22 -11.13
CA LEU A 117 -16.73 -13.72 -11.35
C LEU A 117 -17.78 -14.51 -10.54
N THR A 118 -17.60 -15.82 -10.44
CA THR A 118 -18.53 -16.71 -9.75
C THR A 118 -18.56 -16.50 -8.23
N ASP A 119 -17.49 -15.95 -7.64
CA ASP A 119 -17.49 -15.54 -6.22
C ASP A 119 -18.52 -14.43 -5.92
N PHE A 120 -18.94 -13.68 -6.95
CA PHE A 120 -19.89 -12.57 -6.86
C PHE A 120 -21.21 -12.85 -7.59
N GLY A 121 -21.47 -14.11 -7.99
CA GLY A 121 -22.67 -14.46 -8.75
C GLY A 121 -22.71 -13.86 -10.17
N LEU A 122 -21.55 -13.46 -10.69
CA LEU A 122 -21.36 -13.08 -12.10
C LEU A 122 -20.87 -14.30 -12.89
N SER A 123 -21.07 -14.25 -14.20
CA SER A 123 -20.72 -15.35 -15.11
C SER A 123 -20.14 -14.82 -16.42
N GLU A 124 -19.60 -15.73 -17.25
CA GLU A 124 -19.07 -15.35 -18.55
C GLU A 124 -20.13 -14.73 -19.48
N THR A 125 -21.41 -15.05 -19.30
CA THR A 125 -22.49 -14.44 -20.10
C THR A 125 -22.68 -12.96 -19.80
N ASP A 126 -22.17 -12.47 -18.67
CA ASP A 126 -22.26 -11.07 -18.26
C ASP A 126 -21.14 -10.21 -18.86
N LEU A 127 -20.10 -10.82 -19.44
CA LEU A 127 -18.88 -10.12 -19.90
C LEU A 127 -19.13 -9.03 -20.94
N ASP A 128 -20.16 -9.17 -21.77
CA ASP A 128 -20.55 -8.19 -22.80
C ASP A 128 -21.64 -7.22 -22.33
N THR A 129 -22.11 -7.34 -21.09
CA THR A 129 -23.12 -6.44 -20.51
C THR A 129 -22.42 -5.16 -20.02
N PRO A 130 -22.94 -3.96 -20.37
CA PRO A 130 -22.43 -2.71 -19.84
C PRO A 130 -22.90 -2.46 -18.41
N PHE A 131 -22.04 -1.83 -17.60
CA PHE A 131 -22.28 -1.49 -16.20
C PHE A 131 -21.86 -0.04 -15.90
N LYS A 132 -22.62 0.62 -15.01
CA LYS A 132 -22.35 2.01 -14.59
C LYS A 132 -21.10 2.13 -13.74
N ASN A 133 -20.75 1.08 -12.99
CA ASN A 133 -19.56 1.02 -12.14
C ASN A 133 -18.23 1.17 -12.91
N GLY A 134 -18.23 1.12 -14.24
CA GLY A 134 -17.06 1.55 -15.04
C GLY A 134 -16.65 2.99 -14.77
N GLU A 135 -17.60 3.87 -14.42
CA GLU A 135 -17.35 5.27 -14.10
C GLU A 135 -16.46 5.45 -12.87
N VAL A 136 -16.61 4.58 -11.87
CA VAL A 136 -15.81 4.60 -10.63
C VAL A 136 -14.33 4.31 -10.89
N LEU A 137 -13.99 3.68 -12.02
CA LEU A 137 -12.62 3.44 -12.48
C LEU A 137 -12.17 4.43 -13.57
N GLY A 138 -12.99 5.42 -13.91
CA GLY A 138 -12.73 6.39 -14.98
C GLY A 138 -12.91 5.85 -16.41
N LEU A 139 -13.61 4.73 -16.58
CA LEU A 139 -13.84 4.09 -17.89
C LEU A 139 -15.14 4.54 -18.57
N GLY A 140 -16.06 5.14 -17.82
CA GLY A 140 -17.39 5.59 -18.27
C GLY A 140 -18.54 4.71 -17.77
N ALA A 141 -19.78 5.22 -17.86
CA ALA A 141 -20.96 4.57 -17.29
C ALA A 141 -21.58 3.46 -18.17
N ASP A 142 -21.02 3.20 -19.36
CA ASP A 142 -21.49 2.19 -20.32
C ASP A 142 -20.34 1.21 -20.67
N THR A 143 -19.52 0.88 -19.67
CA THR A 143 -18.35 0.00 -19.84
C THR A 143 -18.74 -1.46 -19.66
N LYS A 144 -18.33 -2.33 -20.59
CA LYS A 144 -18.58 -3.77 -20.50
C LYS A 144 -17.85 -4.39 -19.31
N LEU A 145 -18.45 -5.41 -18.68
CA LEU A 145 -17.81 -6.13 -17.57
C LEU A 145 -16.41 -6.65 -17.90
N ARG A 146 -16.17 -7.13 -19.13
CA ARG A 146 -14.82 -7.57 -19.56
C ARG A 146 -13.77 -6.47 -19.44
N ASP A 147 -14.14 -5.23 -19.75
CA ASP A 147 -13.21 -4.10 -19.74
C ASP A 147 -12.99 -3.62 -18.31
N ILE A 148 -14.02 -3.69 -17.46
CA ILE A 148 -13.90 -3.46 -16.00
C ILE A 148 -12.93 -4.49 -15.39
N VAL A 149 -13.12 -5.79 -15.66
CA VAL A 149 -12.24 -6.85 -15.15
C VAL A 149 -10.80 -6.66 -15.65
N ALA A 150 -10.61 -6.39 -16.94
CA ALA A 150 -9.29 -6.15 -17.50
C ALA A 150 -8.59 -4.93 -16.87
N ALA A 151 -9.35 -3.86 -16.56
CA ALA A 151 -8.82 -2.71 -15.83
C ALA A 151 -8.43 -3.09 -14.39
N LEU A 152 -9.29 -3.81 -13.67
CA LEU A 152 -9.00 -4.27 -12.31
C LEU A 152 -7.76 -5.17 -12.24
N GLU A 153 -7.59 -6.08 -13.19
CA GLU A 153 -6.40 -6.92 -13.31
C GLU A 153 -5.15 -6.09 -13.61
N LYS A 154 -5.26 -5.14 -14.56
CA LYS A 154 -4.15 -4.23 -14.90
C LYS A 154 -3.72 -3.38 -13.70
N ILE A 155 -4.67 -2.91 -12.89
CA ILE A 155 -4.41 -2.07 -11.72
C ILE A 155 -3.89 -2.91 -10.56
N TYR A 156 -4.59 -3.96 -10.14
CA TYR A 156 -4.38 -4.59 -8.83
C TYR A 156 -3.65 -5.93 -8.86
N THR A 157 -3.48 -6.56 -10.03
CA THR A 157 -2.95 -7.94 -10.12
C THR A 157 -1.74 -8.07 -11.06
N HIS A 158 -1.24 -6.97 -11.62
CA HIS A 158 -0.03 -7.00 -12.44
C HIS A 158 1.24 -7.05 -11.56
N THR A 159 2.25 -6.27 -11.87
CA THR A 159 3.58 -6.32 -11.24
C THR A 159 3.69 -5.46 -9.98
N ILE A 160 2.58 -4.85 -9.57
CA ILE A 160 2.45 -4.09 -8.33
C ILE A 160 1.19 -4.57 -7.62
N GLY A 161 1.33 -4.92 -6.35
CA GLY A 161 0.23 -5.18 -5.43
C GLY A 161 0.09 -4.02 -4.44
N PHE A 162 -1.14 -3.54 -4.24
CA PHE A 162 -1.43 -2.43 -3.33
C PHE A 162 -2.15 -2.90 -2.09
N GLU A 163 -1.62 -2.51 -0.93
CA GLU A 163 -2.20 -2.76 0.38
C GLU A 163 -2.49 -1.42 1.05
N TYR A 164 -3.74 -0.96 0.99
CA TYR A 164 -4.13 0.36 1.47
C TYR A 164 -5.58 0.45 1.99
N MET A 165 -6.44 -0.54 1.73
CA MET A 165 -7.85 -0.50 2.14
C MET A 165 -8.08 -0.50 3.66
N TYR A 166 -7.04 -0.72 4.47
CA TYR A 166 -7.09 -0.59 5.94
C TYR A 166 -6.89 0.85 6.42
N ILE A 167 -6.56 1.80 5.53
CA ILE A 167 -6.42 3.21 5.87
C ILE A 167 -7.74 3.74 6.43
N ARG A 168 -7.69 4.29 7.65
CA ARG A 168 -8.88 4.78 8.36
C ARG A 168 -9.27 6.20 7.97
N ASP A 169 -8.33 7.05 7.55
CA ASP A 169 -8.65 8.40 7.07
C ASP A 169 -9.25 8.31 5.65
N PRO A 170 -10.53 8.68 5.45
CA PRO A 170 -11.17 8.58 4.15
C PRO A 170 -10.50 9.45 3.08
N ARG A 171 -9.92 10.60 3.46
CA ARG A 171 -9.26 11.51 2.53
C ARG A 171 -7.98 10.89 1.96
N VAL A 172 -7.20 10.25 2.83
CA VAL A 172 -5.97 9.54 2.43
C VAL A 172 -6.32 8.31 1.60
N LEU A 173 -7.34 7.56 2.01
CA LEU A 173 -7.85 6.39 1.28
C LEU A 173 -8.32 6.76 -0.14
N ASP A 174 -9.14 7.80 -0.26
CA ASP A 174 -9.67 8.28 -1.54
C ASP A 174 -8.54 8.79 -2.44
N TRP A 175 -7.62 9.59 -1.89
CA TRP A 175 -6.45 10.08 -2.62
C TRP A 175 -5.60 8.92 -3.14
N PHE A 176 -5.26 7.95 -2.29
CA PHE A 176 -4.42 6.82 -2.68
C PHE A 176 -5.10 5.94 -3.73
N ARG A 177 -6.41 5.71 -3.59
CA ARG A 177 -7.22 4.99 -4.57
C ARG A 177 -7.17 5.67 -5.94
N GLU A 178 -7.53 6.94 -6.00
CA GLU A 178 -7.55 7.71 -7.26
C GLU A 178 -6.16 7.73 -7.91
N LYS A 179 -5.13 7.92 -7.09
CA LYS A 179 -3.74 7.89 -7.50
C LYS A 179 -3.35 6.57 -8.16
N VAL A 180 -3.60 5.45 -7.49
CA VAL A 180 -3.26 4.11 -7.97
C VAL A 180 -4.02 3.76 -9.24
N GLU A 181 -5.33 4.00 -9.28
CA GLU A 181 -6.18 3.63 -10.42
C GLU A 181 -5.82 4.45 -11.66
N LYS A 182 -5.66 5.78 -11.52
CA LYS A 182 -5.29 6.67 -12.62
C LYS A 182 -3.90 6.40 -13.17
N ASP A 183 -2.90 6.28 -12.29
CA ASP A 183 -1.52 6.06 -12.72
C ASP A 183 -1.36 4.70 -13.39
N SER A 184 -1.91 3.65 -12.79
CA SER A 184 -1.79 2.30 -13.35
C SER A 184 -2.40 2.20 -14.75
N LEU A 185 -3.47 2.95 -15.02
CA LEU A 185 -4.11 2.96 -16.34
C LEU A 185 -3.36 3.82 -17.36
N SER A 186 -2.88 5.00 -16.94
CA SER A 186 -2.30 6.03 -17.82
C SER A 186 -0.78 5.94 -18.03
N PHE A 187 -0.07 5.16 -17.21
CA PHE A 187 1.38 5.18 -17.19
C PHE A 187 2.02 4.73 -18.51
N ASN A 188 2.70 5.67 -19.17
CA ASN A 188 3.48 5.44 -20.38
C ASN A 188 4.72 6.36 -20.38
N PRO A 189 5.84 5.93 -19.77
CA PRO A 189 6.98 6.80 -19.57
C PRO A 189 7.71 7.07 -20.89
N GLY A 190 8.23 8.29 -21.02
CA GLY A 190 9.06 8.70 -22.15
C GLY A 190 10.37 7.89 -22.24
N SER A 191 11.00 7.95 -23.40
CA SER A 191 12.26 7.23 -23.68
C SER A 191 13.41 7.61 -22.75
N GLU A 192 13.54 8.89 -22.39
CA GLU A 192 14.60 9.38 -21.51
C GLU A 192 14.53 8.78 -20.11
N TYR A 193 13.31 8.61 -19.59
CA TYR A 193 13.09 7.95 -18.31
C TYR A 193 13.53 6.47 -18.36
N LYS A 194 13.16 5.74 -19.41
CA LYS A 194 13.57 4.35 -19.60
C LYS A 194 15.09 4.20 -19.73
N LYS A 195 15.74 5.11 -20.46
CA LYS A 195 17.21 5.14 -20.60
C LYS A 195 17.89 5.39 -19.26
N ARG A 196 17.36 6.29 -18.42
CA ARG A 196 17.91 6.56 -17.09
C ARG A 196 17.85 5.33 -16.19
N ILE A 197 16.69 4.65 -16.15
CA ILE A 197 16.54 3.40 -15.39
C ILE A 197 17.56 2.37 -15.86
N LEU A 198 17.67 2.16 -17.18
CA LEU A 198 18.63 1.23 -17.74
C LEU A 198 20.08 1.60 -17.39
N SER A 199 20.44 2.89 -17.42
CA SER A 199 21.76 3.36 -16.99
C SER A 199 22.04 3.01 -15.54
N LYS A 200 21.08 3.26 -14.65
CA LYS A 200 21.21 2.98 -13.21
C LYS A 200 21.29 1.48 -12.91
N LEU A 201 20.55 0.65 -13.65
CA LEU A 201 20.67 -0.81 -13.58
C LEU A 201 22.05 -1.27 -14.06
N ASN A 202 22.55 -0.71 -15.17
CA ASN A 202 23.89 -1.04 -15.67
C ASN A 202 24.98 -0.67 -14.64
N GLU A 203 24.89 0.51 -14.02
CA GLU A 203 25.78 0.91 -12.92
C GLU A 203 25.76 -0.12 -11.79
N ALA A 204 24.56 -0.56 -11.37
CA ALA A 204 24.40 -1.55 -10.30
C ALA A 204 25.02 -2.91 -10.64
N VAL A 205 24.67 -3.46 -11.82
CA VAL A 205 25.09 -4.80 -12.27
C VAL A 205 26.58 -4.85 -12.57
N VAL A 206 27.12 -3.85 -13.27
CA VAL A 206 28.54 -3.81 -13.63
C VAL A 206 29.42 -3.70 -12.39
N PHE A 207 28.99 -2.90 -11.41
CA PHE A 207 29.71 -2.76 -10.15
C PHE A 207 29.82 -4.09 -9.39
N GLU A 208 28.71 -4.83 -9.24
CA GLU A 208 28.73 -6.15 -8.59
C GLU A 208 29.60 -7.17 -9.35
N ASN A 209 29.45 -7.23 -10.68
CA ASN A 209 30.26 -8.12 -11.52
C ASN A 209 31.76 -7.82 -11.40
N PHE A 210 32.13 -6.54 -11.32
CA PHE A 210 33.52 -6.14 -11.11
C PHE A 210 34.05 -6.61 -9.75
N LEU A 211 33.31 -6.34 -8.67
CA LEU A 211 33.70 -6.77 -7.33
C LEU A 211 33.81 -8.30 -7.24
N HIS A 212 32.88 -9.03 -7.85
CA HIS A 212 32.90 -10.48 -7.89
C HIS A 212 34.15 -11.02 -8.60
N THR A 213 34.52 -10.42 -9.73
CA THR A 213 35.66 -10.85 -10.54
C THR A 213 37.00 -10.50 -9.89
N LYS A 214 37.12 -9.31 -9.28
CA LYS A 214 38.39 -8.79 -8.77
C LYS A 214 38.69 -9.19 -7.33
N PHE A 215 37.68 -9.28 -6.47
CA PHE A 215 37.85 -9.54 -5.03
C PHE A 215 37.23 -10.88 -4.64
N LEU A 216 37.69 -11.94 -5.28
CA LEU A 216 37.23 -13.32 -5.06
C LEU A 216 37.37 -13.72 -3.58
N GLY A 217 36.29 -14.28 -3.02
CA GLY A 217 36.25 -14.76 -1.63
C GLY A 217 36.06 -13.67 -0.56
N GLN A 218 36.08 -12.37 -0.91
CA GLN A 218 35.75 -11.32 0.04
C GLN A 218 34.22 -11.17 0.20
N LYS A 219 33.76 -11.06 1.45
CA LYS A 219 32.36 -10.76 1.75
C LYS A 219 32.04 -9.32 1.31
N ARG A 220 31.05 -9.19 0.41
CA ARG A 220 30.59 -7.90 -0.14
C ARG A 220 29.10 -7.59 0.09
N PHE A 221 28.32 -8.56 0.57
CA PHE A 221 26.86 -8.46 0.73
C PHE A 221 26.17 -7.94 -0.54
N SER A 222 26.39 -8.66 -1.63
CA SER A 222 25.95 -8.33 -2.99
C SER A 222 24.49 -7.87 -3.08
N LEU A 223 24.23 -6.91 -3.97
CA LEU A 223 22.89 -6.51 -4.39
C LEU A 223 22.34 -7.36 -5.55
N GLU A 224 23.04 -8.42 -5.98
CA GLU A 224 22.55 -9.33 -7.03
C GLU A 224 21.14 -9.87 -6.70
N GLY A 225 20.22 -9.75 -7.67
CA GLY A 225 18.79 -10.05 -7.53
C GLY A 225 17.94 -8.92 -6.95
N GLY A 226 18.56 -7.83 -6.48
CA GLY A 226 17.90 -6.64 -5.93
C GLY A 226 18.40 -5.33 -6.55
N GLU A 227 19.00 -5.38 -7.73
CA GLU A 227 19.69 -4.27 -8.41
C GLU A 227 18.77 -3.08 -8.64
N THR A 228 17.47 -3.33 -8.77
CA THR A 228 16.45 -2.31 -8.95
C THR A 228 16.29 -1.36 -7.76
N THR A 229 16.92 -1.67 -6.63
CA THR A 229 17.11 -0.73 -5.52
C THR A 229 17.79 0.56 -5.97
N ILE A 230 18.77 0.48 -6.87
CA ILE A 230 19.53 1.66 -7.32
C ILE A 230 18.67 2.63 -8.15
N PRO A 231 18.01 2.22 -9.26
CA PRO A 231 17.11 3.12 -9.97
C PRO A 231 15.93 3.59 -9.10
N ALA A 232 15.44 2.78 -8.15
CA ALA A 232 14.38 3.18 -7.23
C ALA A 232 14.82 4.35 -6.32
N LEU A 233 15.96 4.21 -5.64
CA LEU A 233 16.51 5.27 -4.78
C LEU A 233 16.85 6.53 -5.59
N ASP A 234 17.46 6.39 -6.77
CA ASP A 234 17.76 7.52 -7.65
C ASP A 234 16.51 8.35 -7.95
N ALA A 235 15.41 7.68 -8.26
CA ALA A 235 14.19 8.39 -8.65
C ALA A 235 13.42 8.95 -7.45
N ILE A 236 13.44 8.28 -6.29
CA ILE A 236 12.93 8.84 -5.03
C ILE A 236 13.66 10.14 -4.70
N ILE A 237 15.00 10.14 -4.74
CA ILE A 237 15.82 11.32 -4.44
C ILE A 237 15.55 12.43 -5.46
N ARG A 238 15.47 12.11 -6.75
CA ARG A 238 15.14 13.10 -7.79
C ARG A 238 13.77 13.71 -7.59
N ARG A 239 12.77 12.89 -7.23
CA ARG A 239 11.43 13.40 -6.97
C ARG A 239 11.39 14.27 -5.73
N GLY A 240 12.05 13.84 -4.65
CA GLY A 240 12.24 14.67 -3.46
C GLY A 240 12.85 16.02 -3.83
N ALA A 241 13.90 16.02 -4.65
CA ALA A 241 14.54 17.23 -5.14
C ALA A 241 13.54 18.14 -5.89
N GLU A 242 12.74 17.61 -6.82
CA GLU A 242 11.68 18.37 -7.52
C GLU A 242 10.67 18.99 -6.55
N LEU A 243 10.29 18.23 -5.52
CA LEU A 243 9.34 18.64 -4.48
C LEU A 243 9.93 19.61 -3.44
N GLY A 244 11.25 19.81 -3.42
CA GLY A 244 11.90 20.79 -2.53
C GLY A 244 12.65 20.21 -1.35
N VAL A 245 12.84 18.89 -1.30
CA VAL A 245 13.73 18.22 -0.34
C VAL A 245 15.17 18.70 -0.58
N GLU A 246 15.82 19.15 0.50
CA GLU A 246 17.19 19.64 0.49
C GLU A 246 18.16 18.59 1.06
N GLU A 247 17.66 17.66 1.87
CA GLU A 247 18.47 16.63 2.51
C GLU A 247 17.77 15.28 2.64
N VAL A 248 18.50 14.22 2.32
CA VAL A 248 18.04 12.83 2.43
C VAL A 248 18.97 12.08 3.39
N VAL A 249 18.40 11.46 4.41
CA VAL A 249 19.14 10.67 5.39
C VAL A 249 18.74 9.22 5.27
N LEU A 250 19.72 8.37 4.99
CA LEU A 250 19.54 6.94 4.77
C LEU A 250 20.02 6.13 5.97
N GLY A 251 19.21 5.17 6.40
CA GLY A 251 19.62 4.04 7.23
C GLY A 251 19.48 2.77 6.41
N MET A 252 20.47 1.87 6.45
CA MET A 252 20.36 0.60 5.72
C MET A 252 21.12 -0.55 6.37
N ALA A 253 20.63 -1.77 6.14
CA ALA A 253 21.35 -3.01 6.40
C ALA A 253 22.59 -3.20 5.48
N HIS A 254 23.25 -4.34 5.58
CA HIS A 254 24.47 -4.62 4.79
C HIS A 254 24.21 -4.86 3.28
N ARG A 255 23.01 -5.30 2.88
CA ARG A 255 22.75 -5.77 1.51
C ARG A 255 22.80 -4.62 0.52
N GLY A 256 23.68 -4.73 -0.49
CA GLY A 256 23.91 -3.72 -1.51
C GLY A 256 24.50 -2.40 -1.01
N ARG A 257 25.02 -2.34 0.23
CA ARG A 257 25.51 -1.08 0.80
C ARG A 257 26.64 -0.46 -0.02
N LEU A 258 27.58 -1.26 -0.52
CA LEU A 258 28.67 -0.78 -1.38
C LEU A 258 28.13 -0.21 -2.69
N ASN A 259 27.08 -0.82 -3.23
CA ASN A 259 26.41 -0.39 -4.44
C ASN A 259 25.71 0.96 -4.22
N VAL A 260 24.98 1.12 -3.12
CA VAL A 260 24.38 2.40 -2.71
C VAL A 260 25.45 3.47 -2.48
N LEU A 261 26.56 3.12 -1.81
CA LEU A 261 27.68 4.04 -1.60
C LEU A 261 28.25 4.56 -2.92
N ALA A 262 28.48 3.69 -3.90
CA ALA A 262 29.03 4.08 -5.20
C ALA A 262 28.00 4.83 -6.06
N ASN A 263 26.82 4.23 -6.28
CA ASN A 263 25.91 4.60 -7.35
C ASN A 263 24.79 5.56 -6.93
N ILE A 264 24.60 5.77 -5.62
CA ILE A 264 23.67 6.75 -5.03
C ILE A 264 24.43 7.84 -4.28
N MET A 265 25.29 7.45 -3.35
CA MET A 265 26.01 8.41 -2.50
C MET A 265 27.21 9.06 -3.21
N GLY A 266 27.69 8.51 -4.33
CA GLY A 266 28.82 9.08 -5.07
C GLY A 266 30.19 8.86 -4.42
N LYS A 267 30.32 7.86 -3.52
CA LYS A 267 31.62 7.43 -3.00
C LYS A 267 32.47 6.92 -4.16
N THR A 268 33.71 7.42 -4.29
CA THR A 268 34.50 7.10 -5.47
C THR A 268 34.93 5.64 -5.47
N TYR A 269 35.10 5.06 -6.66
CA TYR A 269 35.60 3.70 -6.80
C TYR A 269 36.99 3.52 -6.18
N GLU A 270 37.86 4.53 -6.27
CA GLU A 270 39.17 4.54 -5.62
C GLU A 270 39.05 4.39 -4.09
N GLN A 271 38.16 5.17 -3.45
CA GLN A 271 37.91 5.05 -2.02
C GLN A 271 37.43 3.63 -1.66
N ILE A 272 36.47 3.09 -2.41
CA ILE A 272 35.95 1.74 -2.15
C ILE A 272 37.03 0.68 -2.36
N PHE A 273 37.77 0.70 -3.47
CA PHE A 273 38.74 -0.34 -3.81
C PHE A 273 39.97 -0.31 -2.89
N SER A 274 40.40 0.87 -2.41
CA SER A 274 41.47 0.96 -1.41
C SER A 274 41.10 0.25 -0.08
N GLU A 275 39.81 0.24 0.29
CA GLU A 275 39.29 -0.51 1.45
C GLU A 275 39.20 -2.04 1.19
N PHE A 276 39.19 -2.47 -0.07
CA PHE A 276 39.26 -3.88 -0.44
C PHE A 276 40.70 -4.40 -0.51
N GLU A 277 41.64 -3.57 -0.95
CA GLU A 277 43.07 -3.88 -1.03
C GLU A 277 43.76 -3.78 0.34
N GLY A 278 43.12 -3.15 1.33
CA GLY A 278 43.71 -2.93 2.66
C GLY A 278 44.82 -1.88 2.65
N THR A 279 44.87 -1.06 1.59
CA THR A 279 45.84 0.02 1.39
C THR A 279 45.34 1.37 1.92
N ALA A 280 44.04 1.45 2.24
CA ALA A 280 43.47 2.61 2.91
C ALA A 280 44.18 2.84 4.25
N VAL A 281 44.76 4.03 4.42
CA VAL A 281 45.34 4.44 5.70
C VAL A 281 44.17 4.59 6.69
N PRO A 282 44.10 3.77 7.75
CA PRO A 282 43.00 3.87 8.70
C PRO A 282 43.07 5.23 9.38
N ASP A 283 41.96 5.97 9.38
CA ASP A 283 41.86 7.18 10.17
C ASP A 283 41.66 6.78 11.65
N LEU A 284 42.78 6.57 12.35
CA LEU A 284 42.81 6.20 13.77
C LEU A 284 42.70 7.42 14.69
N THR A 285 42.48 8.62 14.16
CA THR A 285 42.46 9.84 15.00
C THR A 285 41.35 9.83 16.06
N MET A 286 40.27 9.06 15.84
CA MET A 286 39.11 9.00 16.73
C MET A 286 38.70 7.57 17.15
N GLY A 287 39.53 6.53 16.94
CA GLY A 287 39.26 5.17 17.40
C GLY A 287 39.85 4.06 16.53
N ASP A 288 39.48 2.80 16.83
CA ASP A 288 40.03 1.59 16.19
C ASP A 288 39.49 1.29 14.77
N GLY A 289 38.49 2.05 14.31
CA GLY A 289 37.78 1.83 13.04
C GLY A 289 36.68 0.76 13.10
N ASP A 290 36.00 0.53 11.98
CA ASP A 290 35.00 -0.55 11.80
C ASP A 290 35.10 -1.10 10.36
N VAL A 291 34.41 -2.20 10.07
CA VAL A 291 34.37 -2.79 8.73
C VAL A 291 33.73 -1.84 7.71
N LYS A 292 34.21 -1.88 6.46
CA LYS A 292 33.83 -0.94 5.36
C LYS A 292 32.32 -0.77 5.14
N TYR A 293 31.50 -1.77 5.47
CA TYR A 293 30.04 -1.72 5.33
C TYR A 293 29.30 -1.28 6.62
N HIS A 294 29.98 -0.78 7.64
CA HIS A 294 29.39 -0.09 8.80
C HIS A 294 29.63 1.42 8.78
N MET A 295 30.60 1.88 7.98
CA MET A 295 30.96 3.29 7.91
C MET A 295 29.83 4.10 7.26
N GLY A 296 29.56 5.27 7.82
CA GLY A 296 28.67 6.27 7.23
C GLY A 296 29.34 7.01 6.08
N TYR A 297 28.55 7.78 5.33
CA TYR A 297 29.07 8.63 4.26
C TYR A 297 28.20 9.88 4.12
N SER A 298 28.77 10.98 3.65
CA SER A 298 28.03 12.21 3.38
C SER A 298 28.51 12.78 2.05
N SER A 299 27.57 13.26 1.25
CA SER A 299 27.86 13.79 -0.08
C SER A 299 26.80 14.79 -0.52
N GLN A 300 27.10 15.47 -1.62
CA GLN A 300 26.16 16.31 -2.34
C GLN A 300 26.00 15.76 -3.74
N VAL A 301 24.76 15.61 -4.18
CA VAL A 301 24.44 15.10 -5.52
C VAL A 301 23.53 16.07 -6.26
N GLU A 302 23.68 16.14 -7.58
CA GLU A 302 22.79 16.91 -8.44
C GLU A 302 21.59 16.05 -8.85
N ALA A 303 20.40 16.46 -8.43
CA ALA A 303 19.15 15.75 -8.69
C ALA A 303 18.09 16.77 -9.18
N ALA A 304 17.53 16.52 -10.36
CA ALA A 304 16.53 17.40 -10.99
C ALA A 304 16.93 18.90 -11.06
N GLY A 305 18.21 19.19 -11.22
CA GLY A 305 18.73 20.57 -11.30
C GLY A 305 18.87 21.26 -9.94
N ARG A 306 18.81 20.51 -8.85
CA ARG A 306 19.06 20.99 -7.47
C ARG A 306 20.15 20.14 -6.84
N THR A 307 20.97 20.77 -6.00
CA THR A 307 21.90 20.07 -5.12
C THR A 307 21.13 19.51 -3.92
N VAL A 308 21.25 18.21 -3.67
CA VAL A 308 20.65 17.52 -2.52
C VAL A 308 21.77 16.97 -1.65
N ASN A 309 21.71 17.23 -0.35
CA ASN A 309 22.64 16.66 0.63
C ASN A 309 22.21 15.22 0.95
N LEU A 310 23.10 14.25 0.76
CA LEU A 310 22.85 12.87 1.14
C LEU A 310 23.69 12.50 2.36
N LYS A 311 23.08 11.76 3.29
CA LYS A 311 23.78 11.17 4.42
C LYS A 311 23.40 9.72 4.59
N LEU A 312 24.39 8.84 4.61
CA LEU A 312 24.23 7.44 5.03
C LEU A 312 24.72 7.30 6.47
N ALA A 313 23.84 6.89 7.38
CA ALA A 313 24.20 6.70 8.77
C ALA A 313 25.19 5.53 8.94
N PRO A 314 26.19 5.65 9.82
CA PRO A 314 26.95 4.50 10.27
C PRO A 314 26.04 3.56 11.08
N ASN A 315 26.29 2.25 11.00
CA ASN A 315 25.49 1.27 11.74
C ASN A 315 26.30 0.04 12.12
N PRO A 316 26.02 -0.57 13.28
CA PRO A 316 26.62 -1.85 13.64
C PRO A 316 26.00 -2.99 12.81
N SER A 317 26.48 -4.22 13.03
CA SER A 317 25.88 -5.43 12.45
C SER A 317 24.49 -5.78 12.99
N HIS A 318 24.06 -5.15 14.10
CA HIS A 318 22.72 -5.34 14.65
C HIS A 318 21.70 -4.70 13.70
N LEU A 319 21.02 -5.55 12.92
CA LEU A 319 20.04 -5.12 11.92
C LEU A 319 18.92 -4.31 12.59
N GLU A 320 18.33 -3.38 11.84
CA GLU A 320 17.27 -2.44 12.27
C GLU A 320 17.67 -1.44 13.38
N ALA A 321 18.80 -1.63 14.09
CA ALA A 321 19.23 -0.74 15.18
C ALA A 321 19.56 0.69 14.72
N VAL A 322 19.84 0.89 13.42
CA VAL A 322 20.10 2.22 12.84
C VAL A 322 18.83 3.05 12.66
N ASN A 323 17.65 2.41 12.61
CA ASN A 323 16.39 3.09 12.28
C ASN A 323 16.08 4.25 13.24
N PRO A 324 16.02 4.07 14.58
CA PRO A 324 15.76 5.18 15.49
C PRO A 324 16.89 6.21 15.50
N VAL A 325 18.12 5.83 15.16
CA VAL A 325 19.27 6.75 15.09
C VAL A 325 19.09 7.71 13.92
N VAL A 326 18.62 7.22 12.77
CA VAL A 326 18.29 8.06 11.62
C VAL A 326 17.12 8.98 11.93
N GLU A 327 16.04 8.48 12.51
CA GLU A 327 14.89 9.31 12.87
C GLU A 327 15.26 10.40 13.88
N GLY A 328 16.03 10.07 14.91
CA GLY A 328 16.54 11.05 15.87
C GLY A 328 17.48 12.08 15.24
N PHE A 329 18.33 11.68 14.29
CA PHE A 329 19.19 12.59 13.55
C PHE A 329 18.38 13.56 12.68
N VAL A 330 17.39 13.04 11.94
CA VAL A 330 16.49 13.86 11.10
C VAL A 330 15.70 14.82 11.97
N ARG A 331 15.13 14.34 13.08
CA ARG A 331 14.39 15.17 14.03
C ARG A 331 15.24 16.32 14.56
N ALA A 332 16.47 16.05 15.00
CA ALA A 332 17.37 17.10 15.50
C ALA A 332 17.68 18.16 14.42
N LYS A 333 17.84 17.76 13.15
CA LYS A 333 18.06 18.71 12.05
C LYS A 333 16.80 19.49 11.69
N LEU A 334 15.62 18.89 11.76
CA LEU A 334 14.36 19.61 11.59
C LEU A 334 14.19 20.69 12.66
N ASP A 335 14.44 20.35 13.94
CA ASP A 335 14.30 21.26 15.07
C ASP A 335 15.27 22.46 14.98
N HIS A 336 16.52 22.21 14.58
CA HIS A 336 17.59 23.22 14.66
C HIS A 336 18.01 23.84 13.32
N GLY A 337 17.76 23.16 12.20
CA GLY A 337 18.24 23.54 10.87
C GLY A 337 17.13 23.99 9.91
N TYR A 338 15.93 23.41 10.04
CA TYR A 338 14.84 23.65 9.10
C TYR A 338 13.56 24.22 9.75
N GLY A 339 13.61 24.57 11.05
CA GLY A 339 12.49 25.22 11.73
C GLY A 339 11.20 24.39 11.73
N ASN A 340 11.32 23.06 11.81
CA ASN A 340 10.23 22.09 11.66
C ASN A 340 9.54 22.07 10.29
N ASP A 341 10.21 22.57 9.24
CA ASP A 341 9.77 22.35 7.86
C ASP A 341 10.11 20.91 7.43
N TYR A 342 9.14 20.02 7.62
CA TYR A 342 9.23 18.60 7.31
C TYR A 342 9.48 18.33 5.82
N ASP A 343 9.11 19.26 4.93
CA ASP A 343 9.22 19.07 3.47
C ASP A 343 10.68 19.18 2.99
N LYS A 344 11.59 19.65 3.86
CA LYS A 344 13.02 19.83 3.56
C LYS A 344 13.86 18.59 3.75
N MET A 345 13.38 17.62 4.53
CA MET A 345 14.13 16.42 4.85
C MET A 345 13.37 15.16 4.49
N LEU A 346 14.08 14.17 3.97
CA LEU A 346 13.51 12.86 3.64
C LEU A 346 14.32 11.75 4.31
N PRO A 347 13.79 11.13 5.39
CA PRO A 347 14.34 9.88 5.89
C PRO A 347 13.98 8.71 4.96
N ILE A 348 14.99 7.87 4.65
CA ILE A 348 14.83 6.61 3.92
C ILE A 348 15.45 5.48 4.75
N LEU A 349 14.64 4.51 5.15
CA LEU A 349 15.10 3.33 5.90
C LEU A 349 15.03 2.09 5.01
N ILE A 350 16.16 1.43 4.82
CA ILE A 350 16.30 0.25 3.94
C ILE A 350 16.47 -1.01 4.78
N HIS A 351 15.52 -1.94 4.64
CA HIS A 351 15.39 -3.12 5.48
C HIS A 351 15.62 -4.42 4.71
N GLY A 352 15.97 -5.48 5.43
CA GLY A 352 15.79 -6.86 4.97
C GLY A 352 14.44 -7.41 5.44
N ASP A 353 13.82 -8.30 4.66
CA ASP A 353 12.49 -8.84 4.97
C ASP A 353 12.42 -9.59 6.31
N ALA A 354 13.37 -10.49 6.58
CA ALA A 354 13.40 -11.26 7.81
C ALA A 354 13.72 -10.38 9.03
N ALA A 355 14.61 -9.40 8.87
CA ALA A 355 15.00 -8.51 9.96
C ALA A 355 13.84 -7.60 10.37
N LEU A 356 13.15 -7.01 9.40
CA LEU A 356 12.03 -6.12 9.68
C LEU A 356 10.85 -6.85 10.35
N ALA A 357 10.56 -8.08 9.92
CA ALA A 357 9.50 -8.87 10.51
C ALA A 357 9.85 -9.39 11.92
N GLY A 358 11.14 -9.60 12.21
CA GLY A 358 11.60 -10.26 13.43
C GLY A 358 12.11 -9.34 14.54
N GLN A 359 12.60 -8.13 14.22
CA GLN A 359 13.18 -7.21 15.20
C GLN A 359 12.13 -6.25 15.78
N GLY A 360 11.95 -6.27 17.11
CA GLY A 360 10.96 -5.41 17.80
C GLY A 360 11.19 -3.91 17.63
N ILE A 361 12.43 -3.49 17.34
CA ILE A 361 12.75 -2.08 17.09
C ILE A 361 12.02 -1.51 15.86
N GLY A 362 11.66 -2.36 14.89
CA GLY A 362 10.82 -1.95 13.77
C GLY A 362 9.48 -1.42 14.26
N PHE A 363 8.81 -2.19 15.13
CA PHE A 363 7.55 -1.79 15.77
C PHE A 363 7.70 -0.49 16.56
N GLU A 364 8.74 -0.39 17.39
CA GLU A 364 8.96 0.79 18.22
C GLU A 364 9.09 2.07 17.37
N VAL A 365 9.91 2.03 16.31
CA VAL A 365 10.11 3.18 15.40
C VAL A 365 8.82 3.54 14.67
N THR A 366 8.13 2.55 14.09
CA THR A 366 6.87 2.79 13.38
C THR A 366 5.83 3.43 14.31
N GLN A 367 5.73 2.96 15.55
CA GLN A 367 4.78 3.51 16.52
C GLN A 367 5.12 4.94 16.97
N MET A 368 6.39 5.36 16.89
CA MET A 368 6.82 6.72 17.21
C MET A 368 6.59 7.73 16.07
N SER A 369 6.29 7.27 14.84
CA SER A 369 6.25 8.10 13.62
C SER A 369 5.37 9.36 13.71
N GLN A 370 4.27 9.31 14.47
CA GLN A 370 3.31 10.42 14.61
C GLN A 370 3.38 11.12 15.98
N LEU A 371 4.27 10.69 16.88
CA LEU A 371 4.39 11.30 18.20
C LEU A 371 5.08 12.66 18.10
N GLU A 372 4.55 13.69 18.77
CA GLU A 372 5.06 15.06 18.64
C GLU A 372 6.56 15.21 18.94
N GLY A 373 7.10 14.43 19.88
CA GLY A 373 8.52 14.45 20.23
C GLY A 373 9.44 13.68 19.27
N TYR A 374 8.87 12.92 18.33
CA TYR A 374 9.61 11.99 17.47
C TYR A 374 9.31 12.13 15.98
N LYS A 375 8.16 12.70 15.61
CA LYS A 375 7.73 12.81 14.21
C LYS A 375 8.76 13.56 13.36
N THR A 376 8.97 13.04 12.16
CA THR A 376 9.92 13.53 11.15
C THR A 376 9.23 13.93 9.84
N GLY A 377 7.89 13.91 9.81
CA GLY A 377 7.12 14.19 8.59
C GLY A 377 6.98 12.99 7.67
N GLY A 378 7.09 11.78 8.20
CA GLY A 378 6.98 10.55 7.43
C GLY A 378 8.32 10.06 6.87
N THR A 379 8.41 8.75 6.69
CA THR A 379 9.64 8.04 6.29
C THR A 379 9.34 7.10 5.14
N ILE A 380 10.23 7.04 4.14
CA ILE A 380 10.15 6.00 3.12
C ILE A 380 10.85 4.76 3.65
N HIS A 381 10.09 3.68 3.80
CA HIS A 381 10.62 2.36 4.16
C HIS A 381 10.81 1.53 2.89
N PHE A 382 12.04 1.19 2.60
CA PHE A 382 12.40 0.39 1.43
C PHE A 382 12.82 -1.00 1.87
N VAL A 383 12.03 -2.02 1.55
CA VAL A 383 12.38 -3.39 1.94
C VAL A 383 12.90 -4.16 0.74
N ILE A 384 14.15 -4.61 0.85
CA ILE A 384 14.75 -5.56 -0.09
C ILE A 384 14.29 -6.94 0.35
N ASN A 385 13.19 -7.42 -0.23
CA ASN A 385 12.62 -8.72 0.07
C ASN A 385 13.11 -9.76 -0.93
N ASN A 386 14.26 -10.33 -0.60
CA ASN A 386 14.84 -11.47 -1.28
C ASN A 386 14.26 -12.81 -0.81
N GLN A 387 13.19 -12.80 -0.01
CA GLN A 387 12.45 -13.99 0.43
C GLN A 387 13.29 -14.97 1.26
N VAL A 388 14.43 -14.55 1.81
CA VAL A 388 15.34 -15.39 2.57
C VAL A 388 16.12 -14.61 3.63
N GLY A 389 16.06 -15.08 4.87
CA GLY A 389 16.86 -14.58 5.98
C GLY A 389 18.09 -15.47 6.22
N PHE A 390 19.20 -15.21 5.54
CA PHE A 390 20.40 -16.06 5.58
C PHE A 390 20.11 -17.50 5.09
N THR A 391 19.73 -18.41 5.99
CA THR A 391 19.32 -19.80 5.67
C THR A 391 17.85 -20.07 6.00
N THR A 392 17.15 -19.09 6.57
CA THR A 392 15.76 -19.22 7.04
C THR A 392 14.81 -18.83 5.91
N ASP A 393 13.87 -19.71 5.57
CA ASP A 393 12.79 -19.42 4.63
C ASP A 393 11.79 -18.42 5.24
N PHE A 394 11.08 -17.69 4.39
CA PHE A 394 10.11 -16.70 4.84
C PHE A 394 8.97 -17.28 5.68
N GLU A 395 8.61 -18.56 5.52
CA GLU A 395 7.57 -19.21 6.34
C GLU A 395 8.00 -19.40 7.79
N ASP A 396 9.30 -19.54 8.04
CA ASP A 396 9.86 -19.66 9.39
C ASP A 396 10.25 -18.29 9.98
N ALA A 397 10.39 -17.26 9.15
CA ALA A 397 10.80 -15.92 9.57
C ALA A 397 9.66 -15.08 10.17
N ARG A 398 8.38 -15.39 9.86
CA ARG A 398 7.22 -14.58 10.29
C ARG A 398 5.90 -15.36 10.27
N SER A 399 4.93 -14.91 11.06
CA SER A 399 3.56 -15.43 11.05
C SER A 399 2.61 -14.66 10.12
N SER A 400 2.99 -13.44 9.72
CA SER A 400 2.21 -12.56 8.87
C SER A 400 2.35 -12.95 7.38
N ILE A 401 1.49 -12.41 6.49
CA ILE A 401 1.59 -12.74 5.06
C ILE A 401 2.82 -12.05 4.47
N TYR A 402 2.99 -10.77 4.82
CA TYR A 402 4.06 -9.92 4.32
C TYR A 402 4.99 -9.52 5.46
N SER A 403 6.28 -9.38 5.18
CA SER A 403 7.26 -8.80 6.12
C SER A 403 6.96 -7.34 6.46
N THR A 404 6.08 -6.72 5.67
CA THR A 404 5.65 -5.33 5.76
C THR A 404 4.37 -5.13 6.55
N ASP A 405 3.77 -6.19 7.10
CA ASP A 405 2.50 -6.10 7.83
C ASP A 405 2.57 -5.19 9.07
N LEU A 406 3.78 -4.82 9.51
CA LEU A 406 4.03 -3.79 10.52
C LEU A 406 3.47 -2.41 10.12
N ALA A 407 3.48 -2.06 8.84
CA ALA A 407 2.98 -0.77 8.33
C ALA A 407 1.49 -0.53 8.67
N LYS A 408 0.72 -1.62 8.78
CA LYS A 408 -0.73 -1.60 9.08
C LYS A 408 -1.04 -1.01 10.46
N ILE A 409 -0.07 -0.95 11.36
CA ILE A 409 -0.24 -0.42 12.72
C ILE A 409 -0.56 1.09 12.68
N ILE A 410 0.04 1.79 11.72
CA ILE A 410 -0.10 3.25 11.53
C ILE A 410 -0.84 3.59 10.24
N ASP A 411 -1.56 2.64 9.64
CA ASP A 411 -2.25 2.81 8.36
C ASP A 411 -1.35 3.23 7.18
N ALA A 412 -0.07 2.89 7.24
CA ALA A 412 0.86 3.22 6.17
C ALA A 412 0.61 2.32 4.94
N PRO A 413 0.35 2.86 3.73
CA PRO A 413 0.14 2.02 2.55
C PRO A 413 1.42 1.29 2.16
N VAL A 414 1.24 0.06 1.68
CA VAL A 414 2.32 -0.81 1.23
C VAL A 414 2.18 -1.08 -0.26
N LEU A 415 3.30 -0.94 -0.97
CA LEU A 415 3.41 -1.30 -2.38
C LEU A 415 4.34 -2.51 -2.51
N HIS A 416 3.79 -3.62 -2.97
CA HIS A 416 4.53 -4.84 -3.30
C HIS A 416 4.91 -4.79 -4.76
N VAL A 417 6.20 -4.76 -5.07
CA VAL A 417 6.66 -4.45 -6.41
C VAL A 417 7.60 -5.53 -6.91
N ASN A 418 7.38 -5.96 -8.15
CA ASN A 418 8.26 -6.91 -8.82
C ASN A 418 9.62 -6.29 -9.14
N GLY A 419 10.70 -6.85 -8.58
CA GLY A 419 12.07 -6.41 -8.82
C GLY A 419 12.51 -6.47 -10.29
N ASP A 420 11.91 -7.37 -11.09
CA ASP A 420 12.21 -7.54 -12.52
C ASP A 420 11.41 -6.58 -13.44
N ASP A 421 10.38 -5.87 -12.94
CA ASP A 421 9.61 -4.90 -13.74
C ASP A 421 10.10 -3.46 -13.51
N TYR A 422 11.34 -3.23 -13.94
CA TYR A 422 12.11 -1.99 -13.78
C TYR A 422 11.40 -0.71 -14.26
N HIS A 423 10.45 -0.81 -15.20
CA HIS A 423 9.76 0.37 -15.73
C HIS A 423 8.55 0.80 -14.90
N LYS A 424 7.93 -0.11 -14.14
CA LYS A 424 6.69 0.15 -13.40
C LYS A 424 6.88 0.42 -11.90
N ILE A 425 8.06 0.14 -11.33
CA ILE A 425 8.34 0.28 -9.90
C ILE A 425 8.16 1.69 -9.34
N LEU A 426 8.40 2.67 -10.20
CA LEU A 426 8.74 4.03 -9.87
C LEU A 426 7.59 5.06 -9.96
N PRO A 427 6.63 4.98 -10.90
CA PRO A 427 5.64 6.04 -11.13
C PRO A 427 4.71 6.29 -9.94
N ILE A 428 4.36 5.22 -9.22
CA ILE A 428 3.40 5.28 -8.12
C ILE A 428 4.06 5.79 -6.83
N LEU A 429 5.36 5.53 -6.67
CA LEU A 429 6.16 6.15 -5.61
C LEU A 429 6.39 7.65 -5.86
N ILE A 430 6.19 8.14 -7.09
CA ILE A 430 6.78 9.40 -7.55
C ILE A 430 5.76 10.46 -8.03
N HIS A 431 4.57 10.11 -8.52
CA HIS A 431 3.63 11.11 -9.05
C HIS A 431 2.67 11.74 -8.00
N GLY A 432 3.15 12.26 -6.87
CA GLY A 432 2.31 13.09 -5.98
C GLY A 432 2.35 14.58 -6.36
N ASP A 433 1.22 15.17 -6.76
CA ASP A 433 1.06 16.61 -7.02
C ASP A 433 1.38 17.46 -5.77
N ALA A 434 1.90 18.67 -5.99
CA ALA A 434 2.12 19.72 -4.99
C ALA A 434 0.85 20.18 -4.24
N ALA A 435 -0.28 19.51 -4.45
CA ALA A 435 -1.58 19.81 -3.82
C ALA A 435 -1.66 19.37 -2.34
N LEU A 436 -0.78 18.47 -1.88
CA LEU A 436 -0.84 17.95 -0.50
C LEU A 436 -0.33 18.93 0.56
N ALA A 437 0.60 19.83 0.21
CA ALA A 437 1.04 20.90 1.11
C ALA A 437 -0.10 21.91 1.40
N GLY A 438 -1.09 22.02 0.51
CA GLY A 438 -2.22 22.96 0.65
C GLY A 438 -3.43 22.44 1.43
N GLN A 439 -3.57 21.13 1.65
CA GLN A 439 -4.78 20.53 2.25
C GLN A 439 -4.58 19.93 3.65
N GLY A 440 -3.37 20.00 4.22
CA GLY A 440 -3.09 19.42 5.54
C GLY A 440 -3.17 17.88 5.56
N ILE A 441 -3.12 17.23 4.38
CA ILE A 441 -2.93 15.79 4.18
C ILE A 441 -1.42 15.52 3.90
N GLY A 442 -0.59 16.55 4.09
CA GLY A 442 0.84 16.51 3.84
C GLY A 442 1.52 15.42 4.66
N TYR A 443 2.20 14.53 3.95
CA TYR A 443 3.32 13.75 4.46
C TYR A 443 3.04 12.76 5.62
N GLU A 444 1.77 12.40 5.85
CA GLU A 444 1.41 11.28 6.75
C GLU A 444 1.67 9.88 6.14
N LEU A 445 2.20 9.83 4.92
CA LEU A 445 2.46 8.59 4.21
C LEU A 445 3.87 8.10 4.46
N THR A 446 4.02 7.28 5.49
CA THR A 446 5.12 6.32 5.57
C THR A 446 5.00 5.34 4.40
N GLN A 447 5.60 5.65 3.25
CA GLN A 447 5.52 4.76 2.09
C GLN A 447 6.46 3.58 2.29
N MET A 448 5.88 2.39 2.35
CA MET A 448 6.65 1.16 2.40
C MET A 448 6.69 0.51 1.02
N SER A 449 7.82 0.68 0.31
CA SER A 449 8.07 0.06 -0.98
C SER A 449 8.84 -1.24 -0.79
N LEU A 450 8.23 -2.36 -1.14
CA LEU A 450 8.84 -3.69 -1.12
C LEU A 450 9.29 -4.03 -2.54
N LEU A 451 10.59 -4.24 -2.76
CA LEU A 451 11.07 -4.94 -3.94
C LEU A 451 11.17 -6.43 -3.60
N GLU A 452 10.37 -7.25 -4.27
CA GLU A 452 10.58 -8.69 -4.27
C GLU A 452 11.69 -9.03 -5.27
N GLY A 453 12.83 -9.49 -4.77
CA GLY A 453 14.03 -9.84 -5.53
C GLY A 453 14.50 -11.27 -5.25
N TYR A 454 15.60 -11.68 -5.88
CA TYR A 454 16.23 -13.00 -5.73
C TYR A 454 17.23 -13.08 -4.55
#